data_AF-A0A920T0D4-F1
#
_entry.id   AF-A0A920T0D4-F1
#
_cell.length_a   1.000
_cell.length_b   1.000
_cell.length_c   1.000
_cell.angle_alpha   90.00
_cell.angle_beta   90.00
_cell.angle_gamma   90.00
#
_symmetry.space_group_name_H-M   'P 1'
#
loop_
_entity.id
_entity.type
_entity.pdbx_description
1 polymer ?
#
loop_
_entity_poly.entity_id
_entity_poly.type
_entity_poly.pdbx_seq_one_letter_code
_entity_poly.pdbx_strand_id
1 'polypeptide(L)' 'MTTFSPPIIERLNGNVYQLTTQTIVNRSLEETFEFFARAENLNKITPPWLHFNIVSDTPIRMGVGTTIEYR' A
#
# COMPACT_ATOMS: atom_id res chain seq x y z
N MET A 1 -9.72 -17.74 -0.97
CA MET A 1 -9.71 -16.82 0.20
C MET A 1 -8.37 -16.08 0.16
N THR A 2 -8.35 -14.77 0.45
CA THR A 2 -7.08 -14.03 0.58
C THR A 2 -6.32 -14.57 1.79
N THR A 3 -5.04 -14.91 1.64
CA THR A 3 -4.21 -15.46 2.72
C THR A 3 -3.03 -14.54 3.02
N PHE A 4 -2.66 -14.45 4.31
CA PHE A 4 -1.57 -13.63 4.82
C PHE A 4 -0.51 -14.53 5.45
N SER A 5 0.76 -14.34 5.08
CA SER A 5 1.87 -14.98 5.77
C SER A 5 2.30 -14.13 6.97
N PRO A 6 2.66 -14.76 8.12
CA PRO A 6 3.24 -14.03 9.24
C PRO A 6 4.45 -13.21 8.80
N PRO A 7 4.60 -11.97 9.31
CA PRO A 7 5.75 -11.16 8.97
C PRO A 7 7.05 -11.78 9.50
N ILE A 8 8.09 -11.75 8.67
CA ILE A 8 9.47 -12.03 9.09
C ILE A 8 10.13 -10.68 9.36
N ILE A 9 10.74 -10.54 10.54
CA ILE A 9 11.49 -9.34 10.93
C ILE A 9 12.97 -9.71 11.07
N GLU A 10 13.81 -9.13 10.23
CA GLU A 10 15.25 -9.33 10.24
C GLU A 10 15.96 -8.04 10.66
N ARG A 11 16.94 -8.15 11.56
CA ARG A 11 17.87 -7.05 11.83
C ARG A 11 19.01 -7.15 10.82
N LEU A 12 19.12 -6.18 9.92
CA LEU A 12 20.15 -6.20 8.88
C LEU A 12 21.50 -5.77 9.44
N ASN A 13 21.69 -4.48 9.70
CA ASN A 13 22.91 -3.89 10.26
C ASN A 13 22.59 -2.69 11.16
N GLY A 14 23.34 -2.48 12.23
CA GLY A 14 23.14 -1.35 13.13
C GLY A 14 21.71 -1.29 13.69
N ASN A 15 20.99 -0.21 13.37
CA ASN A 15 19.60 0.05 13.78
C ASN A 15 18.58 -0.13 12.63
N VAL A 16 18.95 -0.83 11.55
CA VAL A 16 18.05 -1.10 10.41
C VAL A 16 17.34 -2.44 10.60
N TYR A 17 16.03 -2.42 10.45
CA TYR A 17 15.16 -3.59 10.48
C TYR A 17 14.43 -3.73 9.14
N GLN A 18 14.31 -4.97 8.67
CA GLN A 18 13.53 -5.32 7.49
C GLN A 18 12.31 -6.15 7.90
N LEU A 19 11.14 -5.73 7.44
CA LEU A 19 9.89 -6.46 7.57
C LEU A 19 9.53 -7.06 6.20
N THR A 20 9.40 -8.37 6.12
CA THR A 20 8.94 -9.08 4.92
C THR A 20 7.59 -9.73 5.20
N THR A 21 6.59 -9.45 4.39
CA THR A 21 5.27 -10.10 4.44
C THR A 21 4.76 -10.36 3.02
N GLN A 22 3.87 -11.33 2.89
CA GLN A 22 3.24 -11.69 1.62
C GLN A 22 1.74 -11.90 1.84
N THR A 23 0.95 -11.44 0.87
CA THR A 23 -0.50 -11.64 0.81
C THR A 23 -0.89 -12.17 -0.58
N ILE A 24 -1.72 -13.20 -0.62
CA ILE A 24 -2.32 -13.68 -1.88
C ILE A 24 -3.70 -13.05 -2.02
N VAL A 25 -3.89 -12.23 -3.06
CA VAL A 25 -5.19 -11.62 -3.38
C VAL A 25 -5.95 -12.55 -4.34
N ASN A 26 -7.19 -12.90 -4.00
CA ASN A 26 -8.02 -13.78 -4.83
C ASN A 26 -8.70 -13.03 -5.99
N ARG A 27 -7.91 -12.34 -6.82
CA ARG A 27 -8.32 -11.56 -8.00
C ARG A 27 -7.26 -11.70 -9.09
N SER A 28 -7.59 -11.29 -10.31
CA SER A 28 -6.60 -11.27 -11.39
C SER A 28 -5.47 -10.28 -11.07
N LEU A 29 -4.33 -10.45 -11.74
CA LEU A 29 -3.22 -9.49 -11.63
C LEU A 29 -3.66 -8.09 -12.06
N GLU A 30 -4.45 -8.00 -13.14
CA GLU A 30 -4.96 -6.74 -13.68
C GLU A 30 -5.88 -6.03 -12.69
N GLU A 31 -6.88 -6.72 -12.13
CA GLU A 31 -7.80 -6.16 -11.13
C GLU A 31 -7.06 -5.73 -9.86
N THR A 32 -6.10 -6.54 -9.42
CA THR A 32 -5.28 -6.23 -8.25
C THR A 32 -4.45 -4.98 -8.51
N PHE A 33 -3.74 -4.94 -9.64
CA PHE A 33 -2.92 -3.79 -10.01
C PHE A 33 -3.75 -2.51 -10.18
N GLU A 34 -4.90 -2.57 -10.86
CA GLU A 34 -5.80 -1.43 -11.01
C GLU A 34 -6.24 -0.86 -9.66
N PHE A 35 -6.54 -1.72 -8.69
CA PHE A 35 -6.90 -1.29 -7.35
C PHE A 35 -5.76 -0.53 -6.65
N PHE A 36 -4.54 -1.09 -6.65
CA PHE A 36 -3.36 -0.50 -6.00
C PHE A 36 -2.80 0.71 -6.75
N ALA A 37 -3.02 0.79 -8.07
CA ALA A 37 -2.61 1.92 -8.88
C ALA A 37 -3.40 3.20 -8.53
N ARG A 38 -4.51 3.10 -7.78
CA ARG A 38 -5.35 4.25 -7.41
C ARG A 38 -5.08 4.67 -5.97
N ALA A 39 -4.46 5.83 -5.80
CA ALA A 39 -4.14 6.41 -4.50
C ALA A 39 -5.35 6.56 -3.57
N GLU A 40 -6.54 6.77 -4.14
CA GLU A 40 -7.81 6.91 -3.41
C GLU A 40 -8.26 5.62 -2.71
N ASN A 41 -7.72 4.46 -3.13
CA ASN A 41 -8.00 3.18 -2.50
C ASN A 41 -7.13 2.90 -1.28
N LEU A 42 -6.06 3.68 -1.04
CA LEU A 42 -5.12 3.42 0.05
C LEU A 42 -5.81 3.36 1.42
N ASN A 43 -6.74 4.28 1.69
CA ASN A 43 -7.48 4.33 2.94
C ASN A 43 -8.33 3.07 3.20
N LYS A 44 -8.70 2.31 2.15
CA LYS A 44 -9.52 1.09 2.27
C LYS A 44 -8.72 -0.13 2.73
N ILE A 45 -7.39 -0.12 2.54
CA ILE A 45 -6.50 -1.25 2.83
C ILE A 45 -5.55 -0.98 3.99
N THR A 46 -5.61 0.22 4.56
CA THR A 46 -4.83 0.62 5.72
C THR A 46 -5.69 0.59 6.97
N PRO A 47 -5.09 0.37 8.16
CA PRO A 47 -5.84 0.45 9.39
C PRO A 47 -6.58 1.79 9.55
N PRO A 48 -7.87 1.79 9.98
CA PRO A 48 -8.69 3.00 10.01
C PRO A 48 -8.10 4.17 10.81
N TRP A 49 -7.32 3.87 11.85
CA TRP A 49 -6.70 4.88 12.71
C TRP A 49 -5.67 5.77 12.00
N LEU A 50 -5.17 5.39 10.81
CA LEU A 50 -4.31 6.25 9.99
C LEU A 50 -5.08 7.39 9.32
N HIS A 51 -6.38 7.21 9.05
CA HIS A 51 -7.27 8.24 8.47
C HIS A 51 -6.72 8.98 7.23
N PHE A 52 -6.08 8.27 6.29
CA PHE A 52 -5.50 8.88 5.10
C PHE A 52 -6.53 9.74 4.35
N ASN A 53 -6.30 11.06 4.36
CA ASN A 53 -7.07 12.03 3.60
C ASN A 53 -6.19 12.68 2.52
N ILE A 54 -6.51 12.42 1.25
CA ILE A 54 -5.80 13.02 0.12
C ILE A 54 -6.08 14.53 0.12
N VAL A 55 -5.03 15.34 0.11
CA VAL A 55 -5.13 16.80 -0.01
C VAL A 55 -4.69 17.32 -1.38
N SER A 56 -4.08 16.48 -2.21
CA SER A 56 -3.77 16.79 -3.61
C SER A 56 -5.02 16.91 -4.49
N ASP A 57 -4.92 17.69 -5.57
CA ASP A 57 -5.98 17.82 -6.56
C ASP A 57 -6.34 16.46 -7.19
N THR A 58 -7.64 16.21 -7.34
CA THR A 58 -8.17 14.99 -7.95
C THR A 58 -8.86 15.33 -9.28
N PRO A 59 -8.83 14.43 -10.29
CA PRO A 59 -8.27 13.08 -10.26
C PRO A 59 -6.74 13.05 -10.32
N ILE A 60 -6.13 12.16 -9.51
CA ILE A 60 -4.67 11.99 -9.51
C ILE A 60 -4.23 11.28 -10.79
N ARG A 61 -3.30 11.89 -11.53
CA ARG A 61 -2.62 11.24 -12.65
C ARG A 61 -1.40 10.49 -12.13
N MET A 62 -1.48 9.17 -12.15
CA MET A 62 -0.40 8.30 -11.69
C MET A 62 0.72 8.24 -12.72
N GLY A 63 1.96 8.34 -12.24
CA GLY A 63 3.17 8.30 -13.04
C GLY A 63 4.42 8.30 -12.16
N VAL A 64 5.56 8.02 -12.76
CA VAL A 64 6.84 8.09 -12.05
C VAL A 64 7.08 9.53 -11.61
N GLY A 65 7.34 9.73 -10.32
CA GLY A 65 7.56 11.05 -9.73
C GLY A 65 6.29 11.78 -9.29
N THR A 66 5.09 11.21 -9.46
CA THR A 66 3.86 11.79 -8.91
C THR A 66 3.97 11.89 -7.39
N THR A 67 3.82 13.12 -6.86
CA THR A 67 3.76 13.38 -5.43
C THR A 67 2.30 13.47 -5.00
N ILE A 68 1.94 12.74 -3.94
CA ILE A 68 0.59 12.73 -3.38
C ILE A 68 0.71 13.10 -1.91
N GLU A 69 -0.02 14.12 -1.51
CA GLU A 69 -0.03 14.61 -0.15
C GLU A 69 -1.23 14.02 0.61
N TYR A 70 -0.94 13.57 1.82
CA TYR A 70 -1.92 12.98 2.73
C TYR A 70 -1.89 13.71 4.08
N ARG A 71 -3.06 13.76 4.71
CA ARG A 71 -3.30 14.20 6.08
C ARG A 71 -3.82 13.04 6.91
#